data_AF-A0A2D7PGT9-F1
#
_entry.id   AF-A0A2D7PGT9-F1
#
_cell.length_a   1.000
_cell.length_b   1.000
_cell.length_c   1.000
_cell.angle_alpha   90.00
_cell.angle_beta   90.00
_cell.angle_gamma   90.00
#
_symmetry.space_group_name_H-M   'P 1'
#
loop_
_entity.id
_entity.type
_entity.pdbx_description
1 polymer ?
#
loop_
_entity_poly.entity_id
_entity_poly.type
_entity_poly.pdbx_seq_one_letter_code
_entity_poly.pdbx_strand_id
1 'polypeptide(L)'
;MSEVQTKKKNEISANMFETDAGQGIANITQEDLALPFLKVLGQLSPEVNKRNAKYVEGAEPGMIINTVTNEVYDGEKGIEVVPVYYKRQHIEWQDRGESQGAPVKIYEAGDDLPKTSRDKFNKDRLANGNYLENTASHFVVVLGKNPTTA
;
A
#
# COMPACT_ATOMS: atom_id res chain seq x y z
N MET A 1 -28.25 63.35 -11.11
CA MET A 1 -27.05 62.79 -11.76
C MET A 1 -26.36 61.92 -10.73
N SER A 2 -26.51 60.59 -10.84
CA SER A 2 -26.02 59.64 -9.83
C SER A 2 -24.61 59.19 -10.17
N GLU A 3 -23.70 59.24 -9.20
CA GLU A 3 -22.35 58.70 -9.33
C GLU A 3 -22.40 57.17 -9.43
N VAL A 4 -21.79 56.62 -10.47
CA VAL A 4 -21.61 55.17 -10.64
C VAL A 4 -20.25 54.79 -10.05
N GLN A 5 -20.24 54.08 -8.92
CA GLN A 5 -19.02 53.51 -8.36
C GLN A 5 -18.55 52.32 -9.20
N THR A 6 -17.32 52.39 -9.70
CA THR A 6 -16.66 51.30 -10.42
C THR A 6 -16.17 50.23 -9.43
N LYS A 7 -16.69 49.01 -9.58
CA LYS A 7 -16.24 47.81 -8.83
C LYS A 7 -14.77 47.51 -9.19
N LYS A 8 -13.83 47.65 -8.25
CA LYS A 8 -12.47 47.13 -8.41
C LYS A 8 -12.54 45.60 -8.50
N LYS A 9 -12.18 45.08 -9.68
CA LYS A 9 -11.98 43.65 -9.90
C LYS A 9 -10.69 43.26 -9.16
N ASN A 10 -10.82 42.63 -7.99
CA ASN A 10 -9.71 41.90 -7.37
C ASN A 10 -9.49 40.65 -8.23
N GLU A 11 -8.78 40.80 -9.35
CA GLU A 11 -8.22 39.66 -10.06
C GLU A 11 -7.07 39.15 -9.21
N ILE A 12 -7.30 38.02 -8.53
CA ILE A 12 -6.25 37.25 -7.88
C ILE A 12 -5.30 36.86 -9.00
N SER A 13 -4.09 37.40 -8.97
CA SER A 13 -3.06 37.17 -9.97
C SER A 13 -2.73 35.68 -10.04
N ALA A 14 -3.00 35.06 -11.19
CA ALA A 14 -2.66 33.66 -11.47
C ALA A 14 -1.16 33.35 -11.23
N ASN A 15 -0.30 34.38 -11.30
CA ASN A 15 1.15 34.29 -11.04
C ASN A 15 1.54 34.03 -9.57
N MET A 16 0.66 34.22 -8.58
CA MET A 16 1.04 34.03 -7.17
C MET A 16 1.19 32.55 -6.78
N PHE A 17 0.59 31.63 -7.54
CA PHE A 17 0.65 30.18 -7.24
C PHE A 17 1.74 29.44 -8.01
N GLU A 18 2.34 30.02 -9.05
CA GLU A 18 3.43 29.39 -9.80
C GLU A 18 4.76 29.38 -9.04
N THR A 19 5.04 30.41 -8.24
CA THR A 19 6.24 30.47 -7.38
C THR A 19 6.25 29.46 -6.25
N ASP A 20 5.07 29.02 -5.82
CA ASP A 20 4.89 27.98 -4.81
C ASP A 20 4.68 26.59 -5.42
N ALA A 21 4.63 26.49 -6.76
CA ALA A 21 4.49 25.23 -7.45
C ALA A 21 5.73 24.35 -7.21
N GLY A 22 5.54 23.26 -6.45
CA GLY A 22 6.61 22.33 -6.10
C GLY A 22 7.38 22.67 -4.82
N GLN A 23 7.12 23.83 -4.19
CA GLN A 23 7.59 24.11 -2.84
C GLN A 23 6.90 23.13 -1.88
N GLY A 24 7.69 22.34 -1.14
CA GLY A 24 7.20 21.31 -0.21
C GLY A 24 7.27 19.86 -0.70
N ILE A 25 7.63 19.62 -1.97
CA ILE A 25 7.84 18.27 -2.52
C ILE A 25 9.31 17.82 -2.37
N ALA A 26 10.24 18.75 -2.17
CA ALA A 26 11.68 18.50 -2.17
C ALA A 26 12.16 17.45 -1.15
N ASN A 27 11.40 17.23 -0.07
CA ASN A 27 11.73 16.27 0.98
C ASN A 27 10.88 15.00 0.96
N ILE A 28 9.97 14.84 -0.02
CA ILE A 28 9.15 13.64 -0.16
C ILE A 28 10.01 12.56 -0.81
N THR A 29 10.36 11.52 -0.04
CA THR A 29 11.09 10.36 -0.56
C THR A 29 10.11 9.31 -1.12
N GLN A 30 10.66 8.27 -1.77
CA GLN A 30 9.83 7.15 -2.21
C GLN A 30 9.19 6.40 -1.02
N GLU A 31 9.81 6.43 0.17
CA GLU A 31 9.22 5.85 1.38
C GLU A 31 7.99 6.63 1.83
N ASP A 32 7.98 7.97 1.69
CA ASP A 32 6.84 8.82 2.03
C ASP A 32 5.63 8.60 1.10
N LEU A 33 5.89 8.10 -0.13
CA LEU A 33 4.85 7.75 -1.11
C LEU A 33 4.42 6.28 -1.00
N ALA A 34 5.15 5.45 -0.27
CA ALA A 34 4.85 4.05 -0.15
C ALA A 34 3.63 3.86 0.75
N LEU A 35 2.69 3.01 0.31
CA LEU A 35 1.59 2.60 1.16
C LEU A 35 2.16 1.75 2.31
N PRO A 36 1.95 2.12 3.59
CA PRO A 36 2.34 1.28 4.71
C PRO A 36 1.58 -0.03 4.70
N PHE A 37 2.27 -1.13 5.03
CA PHE A 37 1.67 -2.43 5.22
C PHE A 37 1.95 -2.95 6.62
N LEU A 38 0.95 -3.57 7.24
CA LEU A 38 1.13 -4.39 8.42
C LEU A 38 1.50 -5.80 7.99
N LYS A 39 2.69 -6.24 8.37
CA LYS A 39 3.25 -7.54 7.99
C LYS A 39 3.55 -8.36 9.24
N VAL A 40 3.05 -9.59 9.29
CA VAL A 40 3.49 -10.57 10.29
C VAL A 40 4.87 -11.10 9.91
N LEU A 41 5.81 -11.04 10.86
CA LEU A 41 7.18 -11.48 10.66
C LEU A 41 7.28 -13.01 10.79
N GLY A 42 7.65 -13.68 9.71
CA GLY A 42 8.08 -15.09 9.74
C GLY A 42 9.57 -15.24 10.03
N GLN A 43 10.03 -16.48 10.28
CA GLN A 43 11.43 -16.82 10.54
C GLN A 43 12.41 -16.41 9.42
N LEU A 44 11.94 -16.39 8.17
CA LEU A 44 12.73 -16.03 6.99
C LEU A 44 12.58 -14.56 6.59
N SER A 45 11.89 -13.75 7.40
CA SER A 45 11.71 -12.33 7.11
C SER A 45 13.08 -11.64 7.19
N PRO A 46 13.43 -10.77 6.22
CA PRO A 46 14.71 -10.06 6.29
C PRO A 46 14.82 -9.17 7.54
N GLU A 47 13.69 -8.68 8.06
CA GLU A 47 13.63 -7.78 9.21
C GLU A 47 14.06 -8.43 10.53
N VAL A 48 13.98 -9.76 10.66
CA VAL A 48 14.45 -10.48 11.87
C VAL A 48 15.89 -10.96 11.75
N ASN A 49 16.49 -10.87 10.56
CA ASN A 49 17.82 -11.37 10.29
C ASN A 49 18.89 -10.29 10.48
N LYS A 50 19.65 -10.38 11.57
CA LYS A 50 20.74 -9.45 11.94
C LYS A 50 21.80 -9.21 10.86
N ARG A 51 21.92 -10.08 9.87
CA ARG A 51 22.88 -9.94 8.75
C ARG A 51 22.28 -9.26 7.52
N ASN A 52 20.97 -9.03 7.51
CA ASN A 52 20.28 -8.38 6.40
C ASN A 52 20.29 -6.86 6.59
N ALA A 53 20.43 -6.10 5.50
CA ALA A 53 20.39 -4.64 5.55
C ALA A 53 19.03 -4.09 6.03
N LYS A 54 17.96 -4.88 5.93
CA LYS A 54 16.61 -4.53 6.40
C LYS A 54 16.33 -4.95 7.84
N TYR A 55 17.34 -5.38 8.60
CA TYR A 55 17.17 -5.80 9.99
C TYR A 55 16.57 -4.68 10.84
N VAL A 56 15.59 -5.03 11.68
CA VAL A 56 14.98 -4.14 12.65
C VAL A 56 15.30 -4.67 14.05
N GLU A 57 15.89 -3.83 14.88
CA GLU A 57 16.28 -4.21 16.23
C GLU A 57 15.06 -4.61 17.07
N GLY A 58 15.15 -5.75 17.77
CA GLY A 58 14.03 -6.29 18.56
C GLY A 58 12.93 -6.98 17.75
N ALA A 59 13.01 -6.99 16.42
CA ALA A 59 12.05 -7.71 15.58
C ALA A 59 12.25 -9.23 15.68
N GLU A 60 11.20 -9.94 16.06
CA GLU A 60 11.20 -11.40 16.22
C GLU A 60 10.11 -12.07 15.37
N PRO A 61 10.28 -13.35 14.99
CA PRO A 61 9.23 -14.11 14.33
C PRO A 61 7.95 -14.15 15.18
N GLY A 62 6.81 -13.88 14.57
CA GLY A 62 5.50 -13.78 15.21
C GLY A 62 5.05 -12.35 15.45
N MET A 63 5.96 -11.39 15.57
CA MET A 63 5.63 -9.97 15.71
C MET A 63 5.04 -9.37 14.43
N ILE A 64 4.41 -8.20 14.55
CA ILE A 64 3.83 -7.45 13.44
C ILE A 64 4.70 -6.22 13.21
N ILE A 65 5.05 -5.90 11.96
CA ILE A 65 5.79 -4.69 11.61
C ILE A 65 5.00 -3.81 10.66
N ASN A 66 5.09 -2.50 10.83
CA ASN A 66 4.73 -1.52 9.80
C ASN A 66 5.93 -1.32 8.85
N THR A 67 5.77 -1.66 7.58
CA THR A 67 6.89 -1.71 6.62
C THR A 67 7.49 -0.35 6.25
N VAL A 68 6.82 0.76 6.57
CA VAL A 68 7.32 2.12 6.29
C VAL A 68 7.96 2.70 7.55
N THR A 69 7.27 2.64 8.70
CA THR A 69 7.79 3.21 9.95
C THR A 69 8.79 2.30 10.67
N ASN A 70 8.84 1.02 10.30
CA ASN A 70 9.55 -0.05 11.00
C ASN A 70 9.13 -0.24 12.48
N GLU A 71 7.98 0.29 12.87
CA GLU A 71 7.41 0.05 14.20
C GLU A 71 7.00 -1.43 14.32
N VAL A 72 7.44 -2.07 15.40
CA VAL A 72 7.19 -3.48 15.68
C VAL A 72 6.21 -3.60 16.85
N TYR A 73 5.21 -4.43 16.68
CA TYR A 73 4.17 -4.74 17.66
C TYR A 73 4.27 -6.20 18.07
N ASP A 74 3.96 -6.45 19.35
CA ASP A 74 3.84 -7.79 19.91
C ASP A 74 2.74 -8.56 19.19
N GLY A 75 3.08 -9.74 18.67
CA GLY A 75 2.15 -10.59 17.92
C GLY A 75 1.13 -11.33 18.78
N GLU A 76 1.44 -11.61 20.05
CA GLU A 76 0.52 -12.25 20.99
C GLU A 76 -0.51 -11.26 21.52
N LYS A 77 -0.07 -10.03 21.82
CA LYS A 77 -0.98 -8.94 22.21
C LYS A 77 -1.80 -8.43 21.03
N GLY A 78 -1.19 -8.38 19.85
CA GLY A 78 -1.79 -7.84 18.64
C GLY A 78 -1.85 -6.31 18.62
N ILE A 79 -2.58 -5.80 17.63
CA ILE A 79 -2.79 -4.38 17.37
C ILE A 79 -4.28 -4.08 17.27
N GLU A 80 -4.69 -2.94 17.79
CA GLU A 80 -6.05 -2.45 17.63
C GLU A 80 -6.17 -1.66 16.33
N VAL A 81 -7.14 -2.04 15.51
CA VAL A 81 -7.35 -1.42 14.21
C VAL A 81 -8.84 -1.19 13.97
N VAL A 82 -9.16 -0.11 13.24
CA VAL A 82 -10.49 0.13 12.69
C VAL A 82 -10.43 -0.19 11.20
N PRO A 83 -11.14 -1.23 10.72
CA PRO A 83 -11.29 -1.46 9.30
C PRO A 83 -12.02 -0.30 8.64
N VAL A 84 -11.43 0.27 7.59
CA VAL A 84 -12.04 1.39 6.84
C VAL A 84 -12.48 0.98 5.44
N TYR A 85 -11.79 0.01 4.84
CA TYR A 85 -12.14 -0.49 3.52
C TYR A 85 -11.66 -1.92 3.31
N TYR A 86 -12.41 -2.66 2.51
CA TYR A 86 -12.07 -4.03 2.13
C TYR A 86 -12.09 -4.15 0.62
N LYS A 87 -11.04 -4.75 0.07
CA LYS A 87 -10.93 -5.04 -1.36
C LYS A 87 -10.58 -6.50 -1.56
N ARG A 88 -11.44 -7.25 -2.23
CA ARG A 88 -11.17 -8.61 -2.68
C ARG A 88 -10.98 -8.62 -4.18
N GLN A 89 -9.88 -9.22 -4.62
CA GLN A 89 -9.50 -9.24 -6.03
C GLN A 89 -8.93 -10.60 -6.39
N HIS A 90 -9.03 -10.95 -7.67
CA HIS A 90 -8.24 -12.03 -8.24
C HIS A 90 -7.06 -11.41 -8.98
N ILE A 91 -5.85 -11.83 -8.65
CA ILE A 91 -4.63 -11.28 -9.22
C ILE A 91 -3.95 -12.37 -10.05
N GLU A 92 -3.68 -12.08 -11.31
CA GLU A 92 -2.92 -12.95 -12.20
C GLU A 92 -1.44 -12.73 -12.00
N TRP A 93 -0.75 -13.81 -11.67
CA TRP A 93 0.68 -13.83 -11.41
C TRP A 93 1.40 -14.83 -12.32
N GLN A 94 2.59 -14.45 -12.75
CA GLN A 94 3.60 -15.38 -13.23
C GLN A 94 4.26 -16.12 -12.06
N ASP A 95 4.87 -17.28 -12.33
CA ASP A 95 5.60 -18.00 -11.30
C ASP A 95 6.83 -17.22 -10.81
N ARG A 96 7.16 -17.46 -9.54
CA ARG A 96 8.25 -16.76 -8.86
C ARG A 96 9.58 -17.09 -9.54
N GLY A 97 10.33 -16.06 -9.92
CA GLY A 97 11.59 -16.19 -10.67
C GLY A 97 11.45 -15.90 -12.17
N GLU A 98 10.24 -15.99 -12.72
CA GLU A 98 9.94 -15.61 -14.11
C GLU A 98 9.30 -14.22 -14.21
N SER A 99 8.77 -13.69 -13.09
CA SER A 99 8.10 -12.39 -13.03
C SER A 99 9.03 -11.24 -12.67
N GLN A 100 8.67 -10.02 -13.09
CA GLN A 100 9.28 -8.76 -12.65
C GLN A 100 8.83 -8.35 -11.22
N GLY A 101 8.18 -9.25 -10.47
CA GLY A 101 7.64 -8.95 -9.15
C GLY A 101 6.34 -8.14 -9.14
N ALA A 102 5.68 -7.97 -10.29
CA ALA A 102 4.41 -7.27 -10.42
C ALA A 102 3.30 -8.19 -10.98
N PRO A 103 2.01 -7.91 -10.66
CA PRO A 103 0.89 -8.60 -11.27
C PRO A 103 0.87 -8.46 -12.80
N VAL A 104 0.43 -9.51 -13.50
CA VAL A 104 0.13 -9.44 -14.93
C VAL A 104 -1.20 -8.73 -15.17
N LYS A 105 -2.21 -9.06 -14.36
CA LYS A 105 -3.54 -8.44 -14.41
C LYS A 105 -4.20 -8.51 -13.04
N ILE A 106 -5.02 -7.51 -12.73
CA ILE A 106 -5.85 -7.47 -11.54
C ILE A 106 -7.31 -7.48 -12.01
N TYR A 107 -8.08 -8.44 -11.52
CA TYR A 107 -9.51 -8.58 -11.79
C TYR A 107 -10.29 -7.98 -10.62
N GLU A 108 -11.13 -6.99 -10.92
CA GLU A 108 -11.97 -6.30 -9.95
C GLU A 108 -13.26 -7.07 -9.66
N ALA A 109 -13.98 -6.64 -8.61
CA ALA A 109 -15.28 -7.20 -8.29
C ALA A 109 -16.27 -6.93 -9.44
N GLY A 110 -16.74 -8.00 -10.08
CA GLY A 110 -17.66 -7.94 -11.22
C GLY A 110 -17.03 -8.29 -12.57
N ASP A 111 -15.70 -8.42 -12.63
CA ASP A 111 -15.04 -8.91 -13.84
C ASP A 111 -15.32 -10.41 -14.06
N ASP A 112 -15.45 -10.79 -15.33
CA ASP A 112 -15.49 -12.20 -15.72
C ASP A 112 -14.10 -12.82 -15.51
N LEU A 113 -14.05 -13.81 -14.61
CA LEU A 113 -12.83 -14.56 -14.37
C LEU A 113 -12.60 -15.59 -15.50
N PRO A 114 -11.36 -15.72 -15.99
CA PRO A 114 -11.02 -16.75 -16.95
C PRO A 114 -11.17 -18.15 -16.33
N LYS A 115 -11.38 -19.16 -17.17
CA LYS A 115 -11.42 -20.56 -16.72
C LYS A 115 -10.05 -21.00 -16.21
N THR A 116 -10.05 -21.68 -15.07
CA THR A 116 -8.84 -22.21 -14.45
C THR A 116 -8.90 -23.73 -14.26
N SER A 117 -7.74 -24.33 -14.07
CA SER A 117 -7.59 -25.72 -13.60
C SER A 117 -6.68 -25.76 -12.38
N ARG A 118 -7.00 -26.62 -11.40
CA ARG A 118 -6.19 -26.78 -10.19
C ARG A 118 -4.91 -27.57 -10.51
N ASP A 119 -3.75 -27.03 -10.17
CA ASP A 119 -2.47 -27.74 -10.33
C ASP A 119 -2.08 -28.57 -9.09
N LYS A 120 -0.93 -29.27 -9.17
CA LYS A 120 -0.38 -30.08 -8.08
C LYS A 120 0.01 -29.27 -6.82
N PHE A 121 0.07 -27.95 -6.92
CA PHE A 121 0.36 -27.02 -5.82
C PHE A 121 -0.89 -26.32 -5.31
N ASN A 122 -2.08 -26.79 -5.73
CA ASN A 122 -3.37 -26.21 -5.44
C ASN A 122 -3.56 -24.77 -5.97
N LYS A 123 -2.80 -24.35 -6.98
CA LYS A 123 -3.00 -23.05 -7.63
C LYS A 123 -4.04 -23.16 -8.74
N ASP A 124 -4.82 -22.09 -8.92
CA ASP A 124 -5.77 -21.94 -10.03
C ASP A 124 -5.01 -21.48 -11.28
N ARG A 125 -4.66 -22.42 -12.17
CA ARG A 125 -3.85 -22.15 -13.38
C ARG A 125 -4.68 -21.76 -14.58
N LEU A 126 -4.17 -20.77 -15.31
CA LEU A 126 -4.65 -20.31 -16.60
C LEU A 126 -3.99 -21.08 -17.73
N ALA A 127 -4.60 -21.04 -18.92
CA ALA A 127 -4.07 -21.71 -20.12
C ALA A 127 -2.69 -21.20 -20.55
N ASN A 128 -2.34 -19.96 -20.19
CA ASN A 128 -1.02 -19.36 -20.45
C ASN A 128 0.06 -19.76 -19.43
N GLY A 129 -0.26 -20.58 -18.43
CA GLY A 129 0.66 -21.02 -17.37
C GLY A 129 0.68 -20.13 -16.13
N ASN A 130 0.12 -18.92 -16.19
CA ASN A 130 -0.04 -18.05 -15.02
C ASN A 130 -1.03 -18.65 -14.02
N TYR A 131 -1.07 -18.10 -12.81
CA TYR A 131 -2.05 -18.49 -11.80
C TYR A 131 -2.85 -17.29 -11.31
N LEU A 132 -4.11 -17.55 -10.94
CA LEU A 132 -4.93 -16.60 -10.21
C LEU A 132 -4.74 -16.81 -8.71
N GLU A 133 -4.49 -15.71 -8.01
CA GLU A 133 -4.45 -15.63 -6.56
C GLU A 133 -5.65 -14.82 -6.07
N ASN A 134 -6.41 -15.36 -5.13
CA ASN A 134 -7.48 -14.62 -4.47
C ASN A 134 -6.89 -13.81 -3.32
N THR A 135 -6.82 -12.49 -3.50
CA THR A 135 -6.21 -11.57 -2.54
C THR A 135 -7.29 -10.76 -1.84
N ALA A 136 -7.19 -10.71 -0.50
CA ALA A 136 -8.09 -9.97 0.36
C ALA A 136 -7.30 -8.89 1.10
N SER A 137 -7.45 -7.64 0.68
CA SER A 137 -6.80 -6.48 1.28
C SER A 137 -7.76 -5.78 2.24
N HIS A 138 -7.33 -5.61 3.48
CA HIS A 138 -8.00 -4.79 4.48
C HIS A 138 -7.20 -3.51 4.67
N PHE A 139 -7.84 -2.38 4.47
CA PHE A 139 -7.27 -1.07 4.76
C PHE A 139 -7.80 -0.64 6.11
N VAL A 140 -6.89 -0.20 6.97
CA VAL A 140 -7.20 0.03 8.38
C VAL A 140 -6.63 1.34 8.87
N VAL A 141 -7.21 1.83 9.96
CA VAL A 141 -6.57 2.84 10.82
C VAL A 141 -6.08 2.12 12.06
N VAL A 142 -4.76 2.15 12.29
CA VAL A 142 -4.12 1.66 13.50
C VAL A 142 -4.43 2.63 14.63
N LEU A 143 -5.00 2.11 15.71
CA LEU A 143 -5.34 2.89 16.90
C LEU A 143 -4.11 3.04 17.80
N GLY A 144 -3.94 4.24 18.34
CA GLY A 144 -2.82 4.59 19.20
C GLY A 144 -2.93 6.04 19.68
N LYS A 145 -1.85 6.58 20.26
CA LYS A 145 -1.83 8.00 20.67
C LYS A 145 -2.09 8.94 19.49
N ASN A 146 -1.54 8.58 18.32
CA ASN A 146 -1.79 9.24 17.05
C ASN A 146 -2.23 8.16 16.06
N PRO A 147 -3.50 8.13 15.63
CA PRO A 147 -3.98 7.14 14.66
C PRO A 147 -3.24 7.27 13.32
N THR A 148 -2.88 6.14 12.71
CA THR A 148 -2.17 6.08 11.43
C THR A 148 -2.84 5.10 10.48
N THR A 149 -2.67 5.28 9.17
CA THR A 149 -3.22 4.36 8.15
C THR A 149 -2.26 3.21 7.87
N ALA A 150 -2.79 2.02 7.61
CA ALA A 150 -2.04 0.86 7.13
C ALA A 150 -2.91 -0.15 6.36
#